data_AF-A0A7Y8H4F5-F1
#
_entry.id   AF-A0A7Y8H4F5-F1
#
_cell.length_a   1.000
_cell.length_b   1.000
_cell.length_c   1.000
_cell.angle_alpha   90.00
_cell.angle_beta   90.00
_cell.angle_gamma   90.00
#
_symmetry.space_group_name_H-M   'P 1'
#
loop_
_entity.id
_entity.type
_entity.pdbx_description
1 polymer ?
#
loop_
_entity_poly.entity_id
_entity_poly.type
_entity_poly.pdbx_seq_one_letter_code
_entity_poly.pdbx_strand_id
1 'polypeptide(L)'
;MKKFIQVFALIGLSLFFNSCSTSVDNSITFKNLASNTVYVNFRAELITVAAGKTVIVKEIPKGKYTYSTTYQIPAGTTESRAEGAVSGELDIQAGTKVLIVYSSSFINGVYVLSATISYSDDQTGEQQPIAP
;
A
#
# COMPACT_ATOMS: atom_id res chain seq x y z
N MET A 1 53.90 -7.44 20.81
CA MET A 1 52.68 -8.29 20.82
C MET A 1 51.41 -7.52 21.25
N LYS A 2 51.46 -6.62 22.25
CA LYS A 2 50.29 -5.80 22.67
C LYS A 2 49.65 -4.89 21.59
N LYS A 3 50.44 -4.37 20.64
CA LYS A 3 49.94 -3.46 19.58
C LYS A 3 49.13 -4.16 18.47
N PHE A 4 49.37 -5.45 18.22
CA PHE A 4 48.64 -6.22 17.21
C PHE A 4 47.23 -6.64 17.70
N ILE A 5 47.06 -6.81 19.01
CA ILE A 5 45.78 -7.17 19.63
C ILE A 5 44.76 -6.02 19.52
N GLN A 6 45.22 -4.77 19.58
CA GLN A 6 44.35 -3.60 19.47
C GLN A 6 43.78 -3.39 18.05
N VAL A 7 44.52 -3.77 17.01
CA VAL A 7 44.07 -3.64 15.60
C VAL A 7 42.98 -4.66 15.27
N PHE A 8 43.09 -5.89 15.78
CA PHE A 8 42.05 -6.92 15.62
C PHE A 8 40.74 -6.57 16.35
N ALA A 9 40.82 -5.89 17.50
CA ALA A 9 39.63 -5.45 18.23
C ALA A 9 38.84 -4.35 17.50
N LEU A 10 39.52 -3.44 16.76
CA LEU A 10 38.85 -2.40 15.97
C LEU A 10 38.20 -2.93 14.68
N ILE A 11 38.82 -3.94 14.05
CA ILE A 11 38.29 -4.56 12.81
C ILE A 11 37.09 -5.49 13.12
N GLY A 12 37.05 -6.11 14.29
CA GLY A 12 35.89 -6.90 14.72
C GLY A 12 34.64 -6.05 15.00
N LEU A 13 34.81 -4.79 15.41
CA LEU A 13 33.69 -3.91 15.78
C LEU A 13 33.01 -3.26 14.57
N SER A 14 33.67 -3.17 13.41
CA SER A 14 33.08 -2.62 12.18
C SER A 14 32.12 -3.58 11.47
N LEU A 15 32.14 -4.87 11.82
CA LEU A 15 31.27 -5.89 11.22
C LEU A 15 29.84 -5.88 11.79
N PHE A 16 29.57 -5.13 12.86
CA PHE A 16 28.24 -5.04 13.48
C PHE A 16 27.35 -3.92 12.91
N PHE A 17 27.85 -3.03 12.05
CA PHE A 17 27.08 -1.89 11.54
C PHE A 17 26.28 -2.15 10.25
N ASN A 18 26.28 -3.37 9.71
CA ASN A 18 25.66 -3.66 8.40
C ASN A 18 24.39 -4.54 8.43
N SER A 19 23.78 -4.81 9.60
CA SER A 19 22.62 -5.73 9.66
C SER A 19 21.36 -5.13 10.28
N CYS A 20 21.09 -3.85 9.98
CA CYS A 20 19.75 -3.29 10.18
C CYS A 20 19.16 -3.01 8.79
N SER A 21 18.61 -4.04 8.14
CA SER A 21 17.82 -3.83 6.92
C SER A 21 16.48 -3.23 7.32
N THR A 22 16.40 -1.91 7.36
CA THR A 22 15.20 -1.16 7.78
C THR A 22 14.15 -1.01 6.68
N SER A 23 14.36 -1.58 5.49
CA SER A 23 13.41 -1.49 4.37
C SER A 23 12.28 -2.50 4.52
N VAL A 24 11.34 -2.24 5.42
CA VAL A 24 10.06 -2.94 5.42
C VAL A 24 9.24 -2.38 4.24
N ASP A 25 9.00 -3.21 3.22
CA ASP A 25 8.35 -2.78 1.97
C ASP A 25 6.84 -2.58 2.17
N ASN A 26 6.44 -1.31 2.25
CA ASN A 26 5.05 -0.91 2.29
C ASN A 26 4.50 -0.80 0.88
N SER A 27 3.28 -1.31 0.67
CA SER A 27 2.66 -1.24 -0.64
C SER A 27 1.15 -1.04 -0.56
N ILE A 28 0.61 -0.43 -1.61
CA ILE A 28 -0.83 -0.36 -1.86
C ILE A 28 -1.10 -1.04 -3.20
N THR A 29 -2.05 -1.97 -3.19
CA THR A 29 -2.54 -2.65 -4.38
C THR A 29 -3.93 -2.13 -4.71
N PHE A 30 -4.07 -1.58 -5.91
CA PHE A 30 -5.36 -1.19 -6.47
C PHE A 30 -5.79 -2.25 -7.48
N LYS A 31 -6.88 -2.94 -7.20
CA LYS A 31 -7.44 -3.97 -8.06
C LYS A 31 -8.79 -3.51 -8.61
N ASN A 32 -8.89 -3.34 -9.92
CA ASN A 32 -10.12 -2.91 -10.56
C ASN A 32 -10.87 -4.10 -11.17
N LEU A 33 -11.96 -4.52 -10.52
CA LEU A 33 -12.93 -5.48 -11.04
C LEU A 33 -14.17 -4.79 -11.63
N ALA A 34 -14.24 -3.46 -11.60
CA ALA A 34 -15.29 -2.70 -12.26
C ALA A 34 -15.18 -2.84 -13.78
N SER A 35 -16.31 -2.62 -14.46
CA SER A 35 -16.42 -2.68 -15.92
C SER A 35 -15.58 -1.63 -16.64
N ASN A 36 -15.25 -0.52 -15.97
CA ASN A 36 -14.62 0.66 -16.57
C ASN A 36 -13.36 1.08 -15.80
N THR A 37 -12.56 1.97 -16.40
CA THR A 37 -11.32 2.46 -15.79
C THR A 37 -11.60 3.27 -14.52
N VAL A 38 -10.75 3.04 -13.53
CA VAL A 38 -10.72 3.77 -12.27
C VAL A 38 -9.42 4.60 -12.22
N TYR A 39 -9.52 5.83 -11.73
CA TYR A 39 -8.38 6.72 -11.53
C TYR A 39 -8.25 7.06 -10.06
N VAL A 40 -7.07 6.79 -9.50
CA VAL A 40 -6.80 7.07 -8.09
C VAL A 40 -5.80 8.22 -8.02
N ASN A 41 -6.19 9.29 -7.35
CA ASN A 41 -5.27 10.32 -6.93
C ASN A 41 -4.67 9.90 -5.58
N PHE A 42 -3.37 9.62 -5.59
CA PHE A 42 -2.62 9.25 -4.39
C PHE A 42 -1.25 9.92 -4.45
N ARG A 43 -0.85 10.62 -3.39
CA ARG A 43 0.45 11.34 -3.33
C ARG A 43 0.70 12.30 -4.50
N ALA A 44 -0.35 13.00 -4.94
CA ALA A 44 -0.31 13.90 -6.11
C ALA A 44 0.06 13.20 -7.43
N GLU A 45 -0.08 11.87 -7.49
CA GLU A 45 0.06 11.06 -8.69
C GLU A 45 -1.30 10.50 -9.10
N LEU A 46 -1.57 10.53 -10.42
CA LEU A 46 -2.77 9.93 -10.99
C LEU A 46 -2.46 8.48 -11.41
N ILE A 47 -2.94 7.54 -10.62
CA ILE A 47 -2.80 6.12 -10.88
C ILE A 47 -3.98 5.66 -11.72
N THR A 48 -3.72 5.21 -12.95
CA THR A 48 -4.76 4.68 -13.85
C THR A 48 -4.85 3.17 -13.71
N VAL A 49 -6.02 2.66 -13.31
CA VAL A 49 -6.30 1.23 -13.16
C VAL A 49 -7.39 0.84 -14.15
N ALA A 50 -6.98 0.31 -15.31
CA ALA A 50 -7.92 -0.16 -16.33
C ALA A 50 -8.79 -1.33 -15.81
N ALA A 51 -9.93 -1.55 -16.46
CA ALA A 51 -10.85 -2.63 -16.11
C ALA A 51 -10.14 -4.00 -16.11
N GLY A 52 -10.34 -4.79 -15.07
CA GLY A 52 -9.72 -6.10 -14.88
C GLY A 52 -8.21 -6.06 -14.54
N LYS A 53 -7.63 -4.87 -14.33
CA LYS A 53 -6.20 -4.71 -14.03
C LYS A 53 -5.93 -4.48 -12.56
N THR A 54 -4.69 -4.73 -12.18
CA THR A 54 -4.14 -4.46 -10.86
C THR A 54 -2.91 -3.58 -11.02
N VAL A 55 -2.80 -2.56 -10.18
CA VAL A 55 -1.62 -1.69 -10.08
C VAL A 55 -1.12 -1.74 -8.65
N ILE A 56 0.20 -1.88 -8.47
CA ILE A 56 0.83 -1.94 -7.16
C ILE A 56 1.78 -0.75 -7.04
N VAL A 57 1.57 0.07 -6.01
CA VAL A 57 2.50 1.12 -5.59
C VAL A 57 3.33 0.55 -4.44
N LYS A 58 4.65 0.56 -4.57
CA LYS A 58 5.60 0.01 -3.59
C LYS A 58 6.44 1.09 -2.94
N GLU A 59 7.24 0.70 -1.95
CA GLU A 59 8.23 1.58 -1.30
C GLU A 59 7.59 2.85 -0.73
N ILE A 60 6.38 2.72 -0.20
CA ILE A 60 5.63 3.84 0.35
C ILE A 60 6.23 4.19 1.73
N PRO A 61 6.68 5.44 1.97
CA PRO A 61 7.17 5.81 3.28
C PRO A 61 6.08 5.66 4.35
N LYS A 62 6.49 5.52 5.62
CA LYS A 62 5.54 5.51 6.73
C LYS A 62 4.84 6.86 6.83
N GLY A 63 3.57 6.85 7.21
CA GLY A 63 2.81 8.07 7.47
C GLY A 63 1.35 7.96 7.07
N LYS A 64 0.63 9.07 7.20
CA LYS A 64 -0.76 9.20 6.82
C LYS A 64 -0.90 9.82 5.44
N TYR A 65 -1.69 9.18 4.59
CA TYR A 65 -1.92 9.59 3.22
C TYR A 65 -3.40 9.65 2.91
N THR A 66 -3.81 10.64 2.13
CA THR A 66 -5.15 10.67 1.54
C THR A 66 -5.10 10.06 0.15
N TYR A 67 -6.19 9.38 -0.22
CA TYR A 67 -6.45 9.00 -1.60
C TYR A 67 -7.88 9.38 -1.98
N SER A 68 -8.08 9.63 -3.26
CA SER A 68 -9.40 9.88 -3.82
C SER A 68 -9.56 9.18 -5.16
N THR A 69 -10.71 8.58 -5.39
CA THR A 69 -10.99 7.85 -6.62
C THR A 69 -12.00 8.60 -7.48
N THR A 70 -11.70 8.70 -8.78
CA THR A 70 -12.68 9.00 -9.83
C THR A 70 -12.78 7.81 -10.79
N TYR A 71 -13.85 7.75 -11.57
CA TYR A 71 -14.13 6.59 -12.42
C TYR A 71 -14.82 7.00 -13.71
N GLN A 72 -14.57 6.22 -14.77
CA GLN A 72 -15.26 6.39 -16.03
C GLN A 72 -16.71 5.92 -15.92
N ILE A 73 -17.64 6.80 -16.29
CA ILE A 73 -19.07 6.48 -16.33
C ILE A 73 -19.39 5.81 -17.68
N PRO A 74 -20.03 4.62 -17.69
CA PRO A 74 -20.45 3.97 -18.94
C PRO A 74 -21.44 4.82 -19.75
N ALA A 75 -21.42 4.67 -21.07
CA ALA A 75 -22.43 5.28 -21.93
C ALA A 75 -23.83 4.76 -21.60
N GLY A 76 -24.85 5.62 -21.67
CA GLY A 76 -26.23 5.29 -21.32
C GLY A 76 -26.52 5.29 -19.82
N THR A 77 -25.56 5.71 -18.98
CA THR A 77 -25.81 5.96 -17.55
C THR A 77 -26.68 7.20 -17.38
N THR A 78 -27.77 7.06 -16.63
CA THR A 78 -28.63 8.18 -16.22
C THR A 78 -28.16 8.78 -14.90
N GLU A 79 -27.70 7.94 -13.98
CA GLU A 79 -27.19 8.34 -12.67
C GLU A 79 -25.96 7.53 -12.29
N SER A 80 -24.98 8.17 -11.65
CA SER A 80 -23.79 7.51 -11.13
C SER A 80 -23.60 7.81 -9.66
N ARG A 81 -23.24 6.80 -8.87
CA ARG A 81 -22.86 6.98 -7.47
C ARG A 81 -21.70 6.06 -7.09
N ALA A 82 -21.07 6.42 -5.98
CA ALA A 82 -19.92 5.72 -5.45
C ALA A 82 -20.16 5.40 -3.97
N GLU A 83 -19.78 4.20 -3.55
CA GLU A 83 -20.04 3.69 -2.21
C GLU A 83 -18.82 2.95 -1.66
N GLY A 84 -18.66 2.97 -0.33
CA GLY A 84 -17.55 2.31 0.36
C GLY A 84 -16.24 3.09 0.29
N ALA A 85 -15.13 2.37 0.21
CA ALA A 85 -13.75 2.88 0.32
C ALA A 85 -13.24 3.49 -1.00
N VAL A 86 -14.02 4.37 -1.63
CA VAL A 86 -13.63 5.05 -2.87
C VAL A 86 -12.68 6.21 -2.62
N SER A 87 -12.76 6.84 -1.45
CA SER A 87 -11.81 7.86 -1.00
C SER A 87 -11.63 7.71 0.50
N GLY A 88 -10.47 8.12 1.02
CA GLY A 88 -10.22 8.05 2.46
C GLY A 88 -8.77 8.32 2.84
N GLU A 89 -8.45 7.97 4.08
CA GLU A 89 -7.11 8.06 4.66
C GLU A 89 -6.51 6.65 4.83
N LEU A 90 -5.20 6.56 4.60
CA LEU A 90 -4.39 5.37 4.78
C LEU A 90 -3.31 5.68 5.81
N ASP A 91 -3.25 4.89 6.87
CA ASP A 91 -2.15 4.92 7.83
C ASP A 91 -1.16 3.82 7.48
N ILE A 92 0.04 4.20 7.02
CA ILE A 92 1.07 3.28 6.54
C ILE A 92 2.14 3.15 7.64
N GLN A 93 2.18 1.98 8.27
CA GLN A 93 3.20 1.58 9.24
C GLN A 93 4.30 0.75 8.54
N ALA A 94 5.25 0.18 9.28
CA ALA A 94 6.26 -0.67 8.65
C ALA A 94 5.67 -2.02 8.23
N GLY A 95 5.89 -2.41 6.98
CA GLY A 95 5.38 -3.66 6.41
C GLY A 95 3.90 -3.65 6.09
N THR A 96 3.26 -2.48 6.12
CA THR A 96 1.84 -2.35 5.80
C THR A 96 1.60 -2.62 4.33
N LYS A 97 0.73 -3.60 4.05
CA LYS A 97 0.19 -3.86 2.71
C LYS A 97 -1.28 -3.52 2.71
N VAL A 98 -1.68 -2.62 1.83
CA VAL A 98 -3.08 -2.23 1.65
C VAL A 98 -3.58 -2.84 0.35
N LEU A 99 -4.79 -3.38 0.36
CA LEU A 99 -5.50 -3.79 -0.83
C LEU A 99 -6.82 -3.01 -0.92
N ILE A 100 -6.99 -2.30 -2.04
CA ILE A 100 -8.25 -1.64 -2.40
C ILE A 100 -8.79 -2.35 -3.63
N VAL A 101 -10.01 -2.88 -3.52
CA VAL A 101 -10.70 -3.57 -4.60
C VAL A 101 -11.90 -2.75 -5.03
N TYR A 102 -11.94 -2.40 -6.31
CA TYR A 102 -13.07 -1.75 -6.95
C TYR A 102 -13.93 -2.78 -7.66
N SER A 103 -15.24 -2.58 -7.60
CA SER A 103 -16.25 -3.34 -8.35
C SER A 103 -17.33 -2.38 -8.83
N SER A 104 -18.13 -2.80 -9.80
CA SER A 104 -19.27 -1.99 -10.24
C SER A 104 -20.50 -2.83 -10.53
N SER A 105 -21.65 -2.16 -10.46
CA SER A 105 -22.92 -2.66 -10.96
C SER A 105 -23.59 -1.63 -11.84
N PHE A 106 -24.36 -2.09 -12.81
CA PHE A 106 -25.16 -1.24 -13.69
C PHE A 106 -26.56 -1.83 -13.82
N ILE A 107 -27.53 -1.22 -13.15
CA ILE A 107 -28.91 -1.72 -13.08
C ILE A 107 -29.85 -0.55 -13.37
N ASN A 108 -30.75 -0.74 -14.33
CA ASN A 108 -31.76 0.27 -14.71
C ASN A 108 -31.20 1.68 -14.97
N GLY A 109 -30.03 1.77 -15.63
CA GLY A 109 -29.40 3.06 -15.96
C GLY A 109 -28.56 3.67 -14.83
N VAL A 110 -28.58 3.08 -13.64
CA VAL A 110 -27.80 3.55 -12.48
C VAL A 110 -26.49 2.78 -12.41
N TYR A 111 -25.37 3.50 -12.51
CA TYR A 111 -24.02 2.96 -12.31
C TYR A 111 -23.58 3.16 -10.86
N VAL A 112 -23.19 2.08 -10.19
CA VAL A 112 -22.65 2.14 -8.83
C VAL A 112 -21.24 1.60 -8.85
N LEU A 113 -20.26 2.43 -8.48
CA LEU A 113 -18.91 1.98 -8.13
C LEU A 113 -18.87 1.66 -6.64
N SER A 114 -18.46 0.46 -6.28
CA SER A 114 -18.24 0.05 -4.90
C SER A 114 -16.77 -0.27 -4.67
N ALA A 115 -16.21 0.19 -3.55
CA ALA A 115 -14.84 -0.13 -3.17
C ALA A 115 -14.76 -0.71 -1.76
N THR A 116 -13.86 -1.67 -1.58
CA THR A 116 -13.51 -2.24 -0.27
C THR A 116 -12.03 -2.08 -0.01
N ILE A 117 -11.66 -1.89 1.25
CA ILE A 117 -10.28 -1.76 1.69
C ILE A 117 -9.95 -2.81 2.74
N SER A 118 -8.74 -3.37 2.68
CA SER A 118 -8.18 -4.26 3.70
C SER A 118 -6.70 -3.97 3.92
N TYR A 119 -6.23 -4.25 5.13
CA TYR A 119 -4.84 -4.07 5.55
C TYR A 119 -4.25 -5.43 5.92
N SER A 120 -2.95 -5.62 5.66
CA SER A 120 -2.20 -6.70 6.30
C SER A 120 -1.90 -6.35 7.75
N ASP A 121 -1.77 -7.37 8.59
CA ASP A 121 -1.26 -7.21 9.95
C ASP A 121 0.14 -6.58 9.95
N ASP A 122 0.46 -5.85 11.02
CA ASP A 122 1.79 -5.28 11.24
C ASP A 122 2.82 -6.42 11.30
N GLN A 123 3.80 -6.39 10.40
CA GLN A 123 4.86 -7.40 10.36
C GLN A 123 6.04 -7.05 11.26
N THR A 124 5.98 -5.92 11.97
CA THR A 124 6.91 -5.59 13.05
C THR A 124 6.53 -6.30 14.34
N GLY A 125 6.47 -7.63 14.29
CA GLY A 125 6.40 -8.43 15.50
C GLY A 125 7.61 -8.13 16.37
N GLU A 126 7.40 -7.49 17.53
CA GLU A 126 8.34 -7.57 18.63
C GLU A 126 8.56 -9.06 18.92
N GLN A 127 9.75 -9.59 18.58
CA GLN A 127 10.19 -10.84 19.16
C GLN A 127 10.29 -10.60 20.66
N GLN A 128 9.25 -11.00 21.42
CA GLN A 128 9.39 -11.09 22.87
C GLN A 128 10.62 -11.96 23.14
N PRO A 129 11.61 -11.46 23.91
CA PRO A 129 12.71 -12.31 24.32
C PRO A 129 12.11 -13.48 25.09
N ILE A 130 12.33 -14.69 24.58
CA ILE A 130 12.08 -15.91 25.35
C ILE A 130 13.06 -15.82 26.53
N ALA A 131 12.56 -15.43 27.69
CA ALA A 131 13.38 -15.37 28.90
C ALA A 131 13.84 -16.81 29.25
N PRO A 132 15.12 -17.00 29.63
CA PRO A 132 15.66 -18.30 29.98
C PRO A 132 15.04 -18.87 31.27
#